data_AF-A0A562BSN3-F1
#
_entry.id   AF-A0A562BSN3-F1
#
_cell.length_a   1.000
_cell.length_b   1.000
_cell.length_c   1.000
_cell.angle_alpha   90.00
_cell.angle_beta   90.00
_cell.angle_gamma   90.00
#
_symmetry.space_group_name_H-M   'P 1'
#
loop_
_entity.id
_entity.type
_entity.pdbx_description
1 polymer ?
#
loop_
_entity_poly.entity_id
_entity_poly.type
_entity_poly.pdbx_seq_one_letter_code
_entity_poly.pdbx_strand_id
1 'polypeptide(L)' 'MNSLLQPIPTPCIGVCMLDADGLCLGCHRNRDEIARWRSMADAERLRLMEEELPRRGRQRTA' A
#
# COMPACT_ATOMS: atom_id res chain seq x y z
N MET A 1 -17.62 -19.65 -15.88
CA MET A 1 -18.21 -19.94 -14.54
C MET A 1 -17.35 -19.27 -13.49
N ASN A 2 -18.01 -18.76 -12.46
CA ASN A 2 -17.68 -17.57 -11.67
C ASN A 2 -16.23 -17.42 -11.18
N SER A 3 -15.74 -16.20 -11.33
CA SER A 3 -14.49 -15.64 -10.84
C SER A 3 -14.14 -16.09 -9.41
N LEU A 4 -13.10 -16.93 -9.26
CA LEU A 4 -12.42 -17.22 -7.98
C LEU A 4 -11.41 -16.14 -7.61
N LEU A 5 -11.36 -15.03 -8.35
CA LEU A 5 -10.46 -13.90 -8.13
C LEU A 5 -11.19 -12.84 -7.30
N GLN A 6 -11.29 -13.08 -5.99
CA GLN A 6 -11.53 -11.95 -5.07
C GLN A 6 -10.35 -10.98 -5.24
N PRO A 7 -10.59 -9.70 -5.59
CA PRO A 7 -9.51 -8.74 -5.74
C PRO A 7 -8.77 -8.62 -4.40
N ILE A 8 -7.45 -8.80 -4.40
CA ILE A 8 -6.63 -8.50 -3.23
C ILE A 8 -6.84 -7.03 -2.89
N PRO A 9 -7.36 -6.69 -1.69
CA PRO A 9 -7.54 -5.30 -1.29
C PRO A 9 -6.22 -4.54 -1.42
N THR A 10 -6.28 -3.30 -1.92
CA THR A 10 -5.08 -2.48 -2.13
C THR A 10 -5.36 -1.02 -1.83
N PRO A 11 -4.44 -0.32 -1.14
CA PRO A 11 -4.53 1.13 -0.91
C PRO A 11 -4.10 1.94 -2.13
N CYS A 12 -3.80 1.30 -3.26
CA CYS A 12 -3.28 1.96 -4.45
C CYS A 12 -4.36 2.76 -5.18
N ILE A 13 -4.11 4.05 -5.39
CA ILE A 13 -5.00 4.96 -6.15
C ILE A 13 -4.55 5.21 -7.59
N GLY A 14 -3.63 4.38 -8.12
CA GLY A 14 -3.11 4.52 -9.49
C GLY A 14 -1.99 5.54 -9.68
N VAL A 15 -1.51 6.18 -8.60
CA VAL A 15 -0.33 7.06 -8.63
C VAL A 15 0.93 6.22 -8.38
N CYS A 16 1.87 6.23 -9.34
CA CYS A 16 3.12 5.48 -9.25
C CYS A 16 4.35 6.42 -9.27
N MET A 17 4.42 7.31 -8.29
CA MET A 17 5.56 8.21 -8.07
C MET A 17 5.96 8.15 -6.60
N LEU A 18 7.27 8.07 -6.34
CA LEU A 18 7.85 8.11 -4.99
C LEU A 18 8.37 9.53 -4.71
N ASP A 19 8.28 9.98 -3.46
CA ASP A 19 8.95 11.20 -2.99
C ASP A 19 10.42 10.96 -2.65
N ALA A 20 11.09 12.01 -2.14
CA ALA A 20 12.49 11.97 -1.72
C ALA A 20 12.73 10.97 -0.56
N ASP A 21 11.72 10.71 0.27
CA ASP A 21 11.79 9.74 1.36
C ASP A 21 11.50 8.30 0.88
N GLY A 22 11.27 8.12 -0.42
CA GLY A 22 11.02 6.82 -1.03
C GLY A 22 9.60 6.29 -0.82
N LEU A 23 8.64 7.14 -0.45
CA LEU A 23 7.24 6.77 -0.23
C LEU A 23 6.37 7.17 -1.43
N CYS A 24 5.41 6.33 -1.78
CA CYS A 24 4.46 6.61 -2.85
C CYS A 24 3.58 7.82 -2.50
N LEU A 25 3.52 8.79 -3.40
CA LEU A 25 2.72 10.02 -3.23
C LEU A 25 1.21 9.75 -3.04
N GLY A 26 0.70 8.62 -3.56
CA GLY A 26 -0.72 8.27 -3.47
C GLY A 26 -1.05 7.31 -2.34
N CYS A 27 -0.31 6.19 -2.23
CA CYS A 27 -0.63 5.12 -1.28
C CYS A 27 0.34 5.00 -0.10
N HIS A 28 1.37 5.85 -0.03
CA HIS A 28 2.38 5.90 1.04
C HIS A 28 3.18 4.61 1.28
N ARG A 29 3.07 3.63 0.38
CA ARG A 29 3.92 2.44 0.38
C ARG A 29 5.31 2.79 -0.15
N ASN A 30 6.33 2.14 0.39
CA ASN A 30 7.68 2.18 -0.18
C ASN A 30 7.82 1.20 -1.36
N ARG A 31 8.97 1.21 -2.02
CA ARG A 31 9.25 0.36 -3.19
C ARG A 31 9.12 -1.13 -2.88
N ASP A 32 9.61 -1.59 -1.75
CA ASP A 32 9.60 -3.02 -1.38
C ASP A 32 8.18 -3.50 -1.08
N GLU A 33 7.40 -2.68 -0.36
CA GLU A 33 5.99 -2.94 -0.08
C GLU A 33 5.15 -3.02 -1.36
N ILE A 34 5.47 -2.17 -2.36
CA ILE A 34 4.85 -2.23 -3.68
C ILE A 34 5.23 -3.53 -4.39
N ALA A 35 6.53 -3.87 -4.43
CA ALA A 35 7.04 -5.03 -5.16
C ALA A 35 6.50 -6.35 -4.61
N ARG A 36 6.41 -6.48 -3.28
CA ARG A 36 6.01 -7.74 -2.63
C ARG A 36 4.53 -7.81 -2.23
N TRP A 37 3.71 -6.81 -2.58
CA TRP A 37 2.30 -6.72 -2.14
C TRP A 37 1.49 -7.99 -2.33
N ARG A 38 1.61 -8.62 -3.51
CA ARG A 38 0.88 -9.86 -3.85
C ARG A 38 1.35 -11.08 -3.05
N SER A 39 2.58 -11.05 -2.54
CA SER A 39 3.20 -12.13 -1.78
C SER A 39 3.11 -11.91 -0.26
N MET A 40 2.61 -10.75 0.18
CA MET A 40 2.38 -10.48 1.59
C MET A 40 1.22 -11.30 2.14
N ALA A 41 1.40 -11.81 3.37
CA ALA A 41 0.32 -12.41 4.14
C ALA A 41 -0.81 -11.40 4.40
N ASP A 42 -2.05 -11.89 4.55
CA ASP A 42 -3.20 -11.02 4.81
C ASP A 42 -3.01 -10.14 6.05
N ALA A 43 -2.47 -10.72 7.14
CA ALA A 43 -2.20 -9.99 8.38
C ALA A 43 -1.21 -8.83 8.20
N GLU A 44 -0.21 -9.02 7.33
CA GLU A 44 0.75 -7.98 7.00
C GLU A 44 0.12 -6.86 6.17
N ARG A 45 -0.71 -7.21 5.17
CA ARG A 45 -1.46 -6.23 4.38
C ARG A 45 -2.42 -5.43 5.24
N LEU A 46 -3.15 -6.08 6.14
CA LEU A 46 -4.06 -5.46 7.11
C LEU A 46 -3.32 -4.44 7.97
N ARG A 47 -2.21 -4.85 8.61
CA ARG A 47 -1.41 -3.94 9.44
C ARG A 47 -0.91 -2.73 8.65
N LEU A 48 -0.41 -2.93 7.43
CA LEU A 48 0.02 -1.81 6.59
C LEU A 48 -1.14 -0.86 6.29
N MET A 49 -2.29 -1.39 5.88
CA MET A 49 -3.46 -0.59 5.48
C MET A 49 -4.09 0.17 6.65
N GLU A 50 -4.17 -0.44 7.83
CA GLU A 50 -4.89 0.13 8.98
C GLU A 50 -4.01 1.03 9.85
N GLU A 51 -2.71 0.75 9.94
CA GLU A 51 -1.82 1.43 10.88
C GLU A 51 -0.75 2.27 10.17
N GLU A 52 0.11 1.62 9.38
CA GLU A 52 1.35 2.23 8.91
C GLU A 52 1.11 3.27 7.81
N LEU A 53 0.29 2.96 6.80
CA LEU A 53 0.04 3.86 5.68
C LEU A 53 -0.75 5.12 6.10
N PRO A 54 -1.79 5.03 6.96
CA PRO A 54 -2.42 6.21 7.54
C PRO A 54 -1.46 7.04 8.40
N ARG A 55 -0.60 6.39 9.19
CA ARG A 55 0.42 7.09 10.00
C ARG A 55 1.39 7.88 9.12
N ARG A 56 1.91 7.28 8.05
CA ARG A 56 2.80 7.96 7.08
C ARG A 56 2.08 9.10 6.36
N GLY A 57 0.81 8.89 5.98
CA GLY A 57 -0.01 9.94 5.38
C GLY A 57 -0.13 11.18 6.28
N ARG A 58 -0.42 10.99 7.57
CA ARG A 58 -0.48 12.09 8.56
C ARG A 58 0.87 12.80 8.74
N GLN A 59 1.97 12.06 8.69
CA GLN A 59 3.33 12.61 8.86
C GLN A 59 3.79 13.44 7.66
N ARG A 60 3.28 13.19 6.46
CA ARG A 60 3.61 13.97 5.24
C ARG A 60 2.82 15.27 5.13
N THR A 61 1.64 15.33 5.74
CA THR A 61 0.78 16.53 5.74
C THR A 61 1.09 17.51 6.87
N ALA A 62 1.95 17.12 7.81
CA ALA A 62 2.44 17.96 8.90
C ALA A 62 3.72 18.70 8.46
#